data_AF-A0A816ZMN8-F1
#
_entry.id   AF-A0A816ZMN8-F1
#
_cell.length_a   1.000
_cell.length_b   1.000
_cell.length_c   1.000
_cell.angle_alpha   90.00
_cell.angle_beta   90.00
_cell.angle_gamma   90.00
#
_symmetry.space_group_name_H-M   'P 1'
#
loop_
_entity.id
_entity.type
_entity.pdbx_description
1 polymer ?
#
loop_
_entity_poly.entity_id
_entity_poly.type
_entity_poly.pdbx_seq_one_letter_code
_entity_poly.pdbx_strand_id
1 'polypeptide(L)'
;MSCCKSCLHIDGARFNSLNLTQASSSFTQDEIIQLGTFLSEIPDHCQEAIITLLIRQLLNLYQYHLMTLYHAIEGIQIALAILLKHTPNDHKKISYHYYHLANTYKRIRHCKEAAECFIKAIEMARLSNEIDEEYVDMLETDLRTIK
;
A
#
# COMPACT_ATOMS: atom_id res chain seq x y z
N MET A 1 13.90 3.51 -22.20
CA MET A 1 13.91 4.98 -22.04
C MET A 1 13.24 5.31 -20.72
N SER A 2 13.93 6.11 -19.91
CA SER A 2 13.52 6.49 -18.57
C SER A 2 12.18 7.23 -18.57
N CYS A 3 11.33 6.97 -17.59
CA CYS A 3 10.31 7.94 -17.22
C CYS A 3 10.56 8.38 -15.77
N CYS A 4 10.86 9.67 -15.66
CA CYS A 4 11.30 10.37 -14.48
C CYS A 4 10.24 10.44 -13.38
N LYS A 5 10.74 10.66 -12.17
CA LYS A 5 10.06 11.37 -11.07
C LYS A 5 9.29 12.57 -11.62
N SER A 6 7.99 12.45 -11.71
CA SER A 6 7.08 13.58 -11.50
C SER A 6 6.01 13.07 -10.57
N CYS A 7 6.12 13.44 -9.29
CA CYS A 7 4.93 13.59 -8.46
C CYS A 7 3.99 14.50 -9.27
N LEU A 8 3.04 13.92 -9.98
CA LEU A 8 1.90 14.64 -10.48
C LEU A 8 1.12 15.02 -9.23
N HIS A 9 1.34 16.26 -8.77
CA HIS A 9 0.24 17.02 -8.23
C HIS A 9 -0.90 16.86 -9.22
N ILE A 10 -1.85 16.01 -8.85
CA ILE A 10 -3.16 16.04 -9.46
C ILE A 10 -3.68 17.44 -9.13
N ASP A 11 -3.57 18.35 -10.09
CA ASP A 11 -4.25 19.64 -10.00
C ASP A 11 -5.73 19.34 -9.75
N GLY A 12 -6.21 19.68 -8.56
CA GLY A 12 -7.62 19.51 -8.17
C GLY A 12 -8.58 20.18 -9.17
N ALA A 13 -8.08 21.07 -10.02
CA ALA A 13 -8.79 21.69 -11.13
C ALA A 13 -9.16 20.71 -12.27
N ARG A 14 -8.35 19.70 -12.58
CA ARG A 14 -8.66 18.72 -13.65
C ARG A 14 -9.75 17.74 -13.21
N PHE A 15 -9.75 17.38 -11.93
CA PHE A 15 -10.82 16.60 -11.28
C PHE A 15 -12.16 17.33 -11.21
N ASN A 16 -12.15 18.66 -11.09
CA ASN A 16 -13.39 19.47 -11.12
C ASN A 16 -14.04 19.57 -12.51
N SER A 17 -13.30 19.28 -13.59
CA SER A 17 -13.78 19.46 -14.97
C SER A 17 -14.37 18.21 -15.62
N LEU A 18 -14.07 17.01 -15.08
CA LEU A 18 -14.72 15.76 -15.52
C LEU A 18 -15.81 15.35 -14.53
N ASN A 19 -17.02 15.89 -14.72
CA ASN A 19 -18.30 15.30 -14.32
C ASN A 19 -18.51 14.80 -12.87
N LEU A 20 -17.63 15.10 -11.91
CA LEU A 20 -17.93 14.83 -10.50
C LEU A 20 -19.09 15.68 -10.00
N THR A 21 -19.31 16.87 -10.58
CA THR A 21 -20.37 17.82 -10.18
C THR A 21 -21.78 17.42 -10.61
N GLN A 22 -21.97 16.53 -11.58
CA GLN A 22 -23.30 15.99 -11.93
C GLN A 22 -23.62 14.71 -11.14
N ALA A 23 -22.62 14.01 -10.61
CA ALA A 23 -22.77 12.87 -9.69
C ALA A 23 -22.66 13.28 -8.21
N SER A 24 -22.23 14.51 -7.89
CA SER A 24 -21.87 14.97 -6.55
C SER A 24 -23.03 15.13 -5.58
N SER A 25 -24.29 15.11 -6.04
CA SER A 25 -25.43 15.28 -5.13
C SER A 25 -25.68 14.06 -4.23
N SER A 26 -25.00 12.93 -4.45
CA SER A 26 -25.21 11.69 -3.68
C SER A 26 -23.98 11.16 -2.94
N PHE A 27 -22.81 11.80 -3.05
CA PHE A 27 -21.58 11.33 -2.40
C PHE A 27 -21.17 12.27 -1.25
N THR A 28 -20.66 11.67 -0.18
CA THR A 28 -20.03 12.38 0.93
C THR A 28 -18.63 12.85 0.54
N GLN A 29 -18.11 13.85 1.27
CA GLN A 29 -16.76 14.35 1.06
C GLN A 29 -15.69 13.26 1.24
N ASP A 30 -15.91 12.33 2.17
CA ASP A 30 -15.00 11.22 2.44
C ASP A 30 -14.92 10.24 1.26
N GLU A 31 -16.06 9.95 0.62
CA GLU A 31 -16.11 9.08 -0.57
C GLU A 31 -15.34 9.70 -1.75
N ILE A 32 -15.40 11.03 -1.89
CA ILE A 32 -14.64 11.76 -2.92
C ILE A 32 -13.12 11.66 -2.65
N ILE A 33 -12.69 11.82 -1.39
CA ILE A 33 -11.28 11.69 -1.00
C ILE A 33 -10.78 10.26 -1.20
N GLN A 34 -11.59 9.26 -0.82
CA GLN A 34 -11.29 7.83 -1.03
C GLN A 34 -11.10 7.50 -2.51
N LEU A 35 -12.01 7.99 -3.36
CA LEU A 35 -11.93 7.80 -4.81
C LEU A 35 -10.69 8.48 -5.41
N GLY A 36 -10.37 9.71 -4.98
CA GLY A 36 -9.18 10.42 -5.44
C GLY A 36 -7.89 9.67 -5.07
N THR A 37 -7.84 9.08 -3.89
CA THR A 37 -6.72 8.24 -3.44
C THR A 37 -6.59 6.99 -4.31
N PHE A 38 -7.70 6.28 -4.55
CA PHE A 38 -7.71 5.07 -5.40
C PHE A 38 -7.24 5.34 -6.83
N LEU A 39 -7.74 6.41 -7.46
CA LEU A 39 -7.37 6.75 -8.84
C LEU A 39 -5.88 7.11 -8.97
N SER A 40 -5.28 7.71 -7.93
CA SER A 40 -3.84 8.00 -7.91
C SER A 40 -2.93 6.76 -7.95
N GLU A 41 -3.49 5.58 -7.65
CA GLU A 41 -2.77 4.30 -7.67
C GLU A 41 -2.87 3.59 -9.02
N ILE A 42 -3.75 4.07 -9.92
CA ILE A 42 -3.99 3.48 -11.23
C ILE A 42 -3.18 4.24 -12.29
N PRO A 43 -2.42 3.57 -13.17
CA PRO A 43 -1.71 4.23 -14.27
C PRO A 43 -2.64 5.08 -15.15
N ASP A 44 -2.18 6.26 -15.59
CA ASP A 44 -2.99 7.25 -16.32
C ASP A 44 -3.73 6.67 -17.53
N HIS A 45 -3.10 5.78 -18.30
CA HIS A 45 -3.72 5.13 -19.46
C HIS A 45 -4.86 4.16 -19.11
N CYS A 46 -4.96 3.72 -17.85
CA CYS A 46 -6.06 2.91 -17.33
C CYS A 46 -7.16 3.78 -16.73
N GLN A 47 -6.88 5.03 -16.33
CA GLN A 47 -7.86 5.92 -15.72
C GLN A 47 -8.99 6.28 -16.70
N GLU A 48 -8.70 6.46 -17.99
CA GLU A 48 -9.73 6.80 -19.00
C GLU A 48 -10.79 5.70 -19.17
N ALA A 49 -10.40 4.41 -19.13
CA ALA A 49 -11.33 3.28 -19.18
C ALA A 49 -12.14 3.12 -17.88
N ILE A 50 -11.63 3.66 -16.77
CA ILE A 50 -12.23 3.57 -15.44
C ILE A 50 -13.22 4.70 -15.20
N ILE A 51 -12.98 5.90 -15.76
CA ILE A 51 -13.90 7.04 -15.70
C ILE A 51 -15.27 6.72 -16.34
N THR A 52 -15.33 5.76 -17.27
CA THR A 52 -16.61 5.30 -17.85
C THR A 52 -17.41 4.35 -16.96
N LEU A 53 -16.84 3.83 -15.87
CA LEU A 53 -17.56 3.05 -14.87
C LEU A 53 -18.31 3.98 -13.91
N LEU A 54 -19.50 3.57 -13.46
CA LEU A 54 -20.26 4.34 -12.47
C LEU A 54 -19.40 4.50 -11.20
N ILE A 55 -19.17 5.75 -10.76
CA ILE A 55 -18.33 6.11 -9.60
C ILE A 55 -18.63 5.23 -8.36
N ARG A 56 -19.89 4.86 -8.15
CA ARG A 56 -20.32 3.98 -7.06
C ARG A 56 -19.72 2.56 -7.13
N GLN A 57 -19.55 2.01 -8.33
CA GLN A 57 -18.92 0.70 -8.50
C GLN A 57 -17.43 0.76 -8.17
N LEU A 58 -16.75 1.86 -8.51
CA LEU A 58 -15.34 2.07 -8.15
C LEU A 58 -15.15 2.22 -6.65
N LEU A 59 -16.01 2.99 -5.99
CA LEU A 59 -15.98 3.13 -4.53
C LEU A 59 -16.17 1.77 -3.83
N ASN A 60 -17.13 0.96 -4.27
CA ASN A 60 -17.34 -0.38 -3.71
C ASN A 60 -16.11 -1.28 -3.91
N LEU A 61 -15.49 -1.24 -5.08
CA LEU A 61 -14.26 -1.99 -5.35
C LEU A 61 -13.09 -1.52 -4.47
N TYR A 62 -12.96 -0.20 -4.26
CA TYR A 62 -11.95 0.35 -3.37
C TYR A 62 -12.18 -0.05 -1.91
N GLN A 63 -13.42 0.04 -1.42
CA GLN A 63 -13.77 -0.39 -0.06
C GLN A 63 -13.52 -1.89 0.14
N TYR A 64 -13.89 -2.71 -0.84
CA TYR A 64 -13.55 -4.13 -0.83
C TYR A 64 -12.03 -4.34 -0.81
N HIS A 65 -11.29 -3.57 -1.62
CA HIS A 65 -9.84 -3.65 -1.63
C HIS A 65 -9.22 -3.29 -0.27
N LEU A 66 -9.61 -2.16 0.33
CA LEU A 66 -9.16 -1.77 1.66
C LEU A 66 -9.49 -2.84 2.70
N MET A 67 -10.72 -3.37 2.67
CA MET A 67 -11.12 -4.45 3.57
C MET A 67 -10.21 -5.68 3.40
N THR A 68 -9.87 -6.07 2.17
CA THR A 68 -8.93 -7.19 1.94
C THR A 68 -7.53 -6.91 2.48
N LEU A 69 -7.05 -5.65 2.42
CA LEU A 69 -5.77 -5.26 2.99
C LEU A 69 -5.78 -5.31 4.53
N TYR A 70 -6.86 -4.89 5.17
CA TYR A 70 -6.99 -5.01 6.63
C TYR A 70 -7.02 -6.46 7.09
N HIS A 71 -7.75 -7.34 6.40
CA HIS A 71 -7.72 -8.78 6.70
C HIS A 71 -6.32 -9.39 6.47
N ALA A 72 -5.58 -8.92 5.45
CA ALA A 72 -4.21 -9.35 5.23
C ALA A 72 -3.28 -8.92 6.38
N ILE A 73 -3.42 -7.68 6.88
CA ILE A 73 -2.67 -7.19 8.05
C ILE A 73 -2.94 -8.09 9.26
N GLU A 74 -4.21 -8.36 9.57
CA GLU A 74 -4.59 -9.21 10.70
C GLU A 74 -4.01 -10.64 10.55
N GLY A 75 -4.16 -11.24 9.37
CA GLY A 75 -3.62 -12.57 9.09
C GLY A 75 -2.09 -12.64 9.23
N ILE A 76 -1.38 -11.64 8.73
CA ILE A 76 0.09 -11.57 8.85
C ILE A 76 0.50 -11.37 10.32
N GLN A 77 -0.20 -10.54 11.09
CA GLN A 77 0.06 -10.33 12.51
C GLN A 77 -0.14 -11.61 13.33
N ILE A 78 -1.20 -12.38 13.05
CA ILE A 78 -1.43 -13.68 13.69
C ILE A 78 -0.30 -14.66 13.35
N ALA A 79 0.07 -14.75 12.06
CA ALA A 79 1.17 -15.62 11.63
C ALA A 79 2.50 -15.23 12.30
N LEU A 80 2.80 -13.94 12.41
CA LEU A 80 3.95 -13.41 13.16
C LEU A 80 3.92 -13.83 14.63
N ALA A 81 2.77 -13.69 15.30
CA ALA A 81 2.64 -14.08 16.71
C ALA A 81 2.90 -15.59 16.91
N ILE A 82 2.43 -16.43 15.99
CA ILE A 82 2.68 -17.88 16.00
C ILE A 82 4.17 -18.18 15.77
N LEU A 83 4.79 -17.57 14.75
CA LEU A 83 6.22 -17.74 14.46
C LEU A 83 7.10 -17.33 15.64
N LEU A 84 6.83 -16.15 16.22
CA LEU A 84 7.58 -15.65 17.37
C LEU A 84 7.45 -16.56 18.60
N LYS A 85 6.30 -17.24 18.76
CA LYS A 85 6.07 -18.15 19.88
C LYS A 85 6.70 -19.53 19.69
N HIS A 86 6.62 -20.08 18.47
CA HIS A 86 6.96 -21.49 18.21
C HIS A 86 8.30 -21.69 17.52
N THR A 87 8.75 -20.71 16.74
CA THR A 87 10.01 -20.76 15.97
C THR A 87 10.71 -19.39 16.01
N PRO A 88 11.07 -18.87 17.19
CA PRO A 88 11.61 -17.51 17.34
C PRO A 88 12.95 -17.28 16.62
N ASN A 89 13.69 -18.36 16.34
CA ASN A 89 14.99 -18.31 15.67
C ASN A 89 14.88 -18.48 14.15
N ASP A 90 13.67 -18.65 13.60
CA ASP A 90 13.45 -18.64 12.15
C ASP A 90 13.41 -17.19 11.64
N HIS A 91 14.56 -16.52 11.81
CA HIS A 91 14.72 -15.10 11.52
C HIS A 91 14.41 -14.76 10.07
N LYS A 92 14.65 -15.70 9.14
CA LYS A 92 14.29 -15.54 7.73
C LYS A 92 12.78 -15.45 7.53
N LYS A 93 12.00 -16.40 8.06
CA LYS A 93 10.54 -16.33 7.93
C LYS A 93 9.95 -15.12 8.64
N ILE A 94 10.47 -14.79 9.82
CA ILE A 94 10.04 -13.61 10.58
C ILE A 94 10.33 -12.33 9.77
N SER A 95 11.50 -12.21 9.15
CA SER A 95 11.85 -11.09 8.27
C SER A 95 10.87 -10.94 7.11
N TYR A 96 10.56 -12.03 6.40
CA TYR A 96 9.59 -11.99 5.30
C TYR A 96 8.20 -11.55 5.76
N HIS A 97 7.75 -11.98 6.94
CA HIS A 97 6.43 -11.58 7.44
C HIS A 97 6.39 -10.10 7.80
N TYR A 98 7.46 -9.57 8.42
CA TYR A 98 7.56 -8.12 8.65
C TYR A 98 7.63 -7.33 7.34
N TYR A 99 8.33 -7.83 6.32
CA TYR A 99 8.35 -7.22 4.99
C TYR A 99 6.95 -7.19 4.34
N HIS A 100 6.20 -8.28 4.40
CA HIS A 100 4.83 -8.33 3.87
C HIS A 100 3.89 -7.40 4.65
N LEU A 101 4.03 -7.34 5.97
CA LEU A 101 3.28 -6.43 6.82
C LEU A 101 3.59 -4.97 6.45
N ALA A 102 4.87 -4.63 6.27
CA ALA A 102 5.32 -3.30 5.88
C ALA A 102 4.71 -2.86 4.54
N ASN A 103 4.75 -3.73 3.53
CA ASN A 103 4.15 -3.44 2.23
C ASN A 103 2.63 -3.30 2.30
N THR A 104 1.96 -4.07 3.16
CA THR A 104 0.51 -3.96 3.31
C THR A 104 0.13 -2.64 3.98
N TYR A 105 0.87 -2.22 5.01
CA TYR A 105 0.72 -0.87 5.60
C TYR A 105 1.01 0.25 4.61
N LYS A 106 2.04 0.10 3.76
CA LYS A 106 2.37 1.07 2.69
C LYS A 106 1.20 1.26 1.72
N ARG A 107 0.51 0.18 1.35
CA ARG A 107 -0.65 0.22 0.44
C ARG A 107 -1.86 0.95 1.03
N ILE A 108 -2.03 0.94 2.34
CA ILE A 108 -3.07 1.73 3.02
C ILE A 108 -2.57 3.10 3.50
N ARG A 109 -1.37 3.53 3.11
CA ARG A 109 -0.73 4.82 3.50
C ARG A 109 -0.43 4.96 5.00
N HIS A 110 -0.32 3.85 5.71
CA HIS A 110 0.14 3.82 7.10
C HIS A 110 1.67 3.81 7.14
N CYS A 111 2.28 4.92 6.70
CA CYS A 111 3.72 4.99 6.43
C CYS A 111 4.59 4.80 7.69
N LYS A 112 4.09 5.21 8.85
CA LYS A 112 4.78 5.03 10.13
C LYS A 112 4.89 3.55 10.49
N GLU A 113 3.75 2.85 10.50
CA GLU A 113 3.70 1.40 10.81
C GLU A 113 4.47 0.59 9.76
N ALA A 114 4.41 1.01 8.49
CA ALA A 114 5.19 0.40 7.43
C ALA A 114 6.71 0.53 7.69
N ALA A 115 7.19 1.72 8.09
CA ALA A 115 8.60 1.96 8.41
C ALA A 115 9.06 1.11 9.61
N GLU A 116 8.25 1.05 10.67
CA GLU A 116 8.52 0.20 11.85
C GLU A 116 8.64 -1.28 11.46
N CYS A 117 7.80 -1.75 10.53
CA CYS A 117 7.86 -3.12 10.04
C CYS A 117 9.10 -3.37 9.16
N PHE A 118 9.49 -2.44 8.30
CA PHE A 118 10.73 -2.57 7.52
C PHE A 118 11.98 -2.64 8.42
N ILE A 119 12.03 -1.82 9.47
CA ILE A 119 13.13 -1.87 10.45
C ILE A 119 13.23 -3.27 11.07
N LYS A 120 12.11 -3.82 11.55
CA LYS A 120 12.07 -5.18 12.11
C LYS A 120 12.42 -6.25 11.08
N ALA A 121 12.03 -6.07 9.81
CA ALA A 121 12.39 -6.98 8.73
C ALA A 121 13.92 -6.99 8.51
N ILE A 122 14.57 -5.82 8.52
CA ILE A 122 16.03 -5.67 8.38
C ILE A 122 16.76 -6.28 9.58
N GLU A 123 16.29 -6.01 10.81
CA GLU A 123 16.86 -6.61 12.02
C GLU A 123 16.87 -8.14 11.96
N MET A 124 15.74 -8.74 11.58
CA MET A 124 15.61 -10.19 11.46
C MET A 124 16.41 -10.74 10.28
N ALA A 125 16.47 -10.01 9.16
CA ALA A 125 17.28 -10.40 8.01
C ALA A 125 18.76 -10.54 8.39
N ARG A 126 19.30 -9.56 9.12
CA ARG A 126 20.70 -9.55 9.59
C ARG A 126 21.03 -10.62 10.62
N LEU A 127 20.03 -11.17 11.31
CA LEU A 127 20.20 -12.31 12.21
C LEU A 127 20.17 -13.67 11.49
N SER A 128 19.79 -13.70 10.21
CA SER A 128 19.69 -14.93 9.43
C SER A 128 20.94 -15.15 8.58
N ASN A 129 21.48 -16.38 8.61
CA ASN A 129 22.55 -16.81 7.70
C ASN A 129 22.02 -17.24 6.32
N GLU A 130 20.70 -17.28 6.13
CA GLU A 130 20.04 -17.75 4.90
C GLU A 130 19.55 -16.61 4.00
N ILE A 131 19.80 -15.37 4.41
CA ILE A 131 19.45 -14.15 3.69
C ILE A 131 20.75 -13.52 3.21
N ASP A 132 20.78 -13.12 1.95
CA ASP A 132 21.91 -12.40 1.37
C ASP A 132 21.81 -10.89 1.61
N GLU A 133 22.92 -10.19 1.36
CA GLU A 133 22.97 -8.75 1.51
C GLU A 133 22.08 -8.03 0.49
N GLU A 134 21.82 -8.64 -0.67
CA GLU A 134 20.95 -8.08 -1.71
C GLU A 134 19.51 -7.90 -1.19
N TYR A 135 18.98 -8.87 -0.45
CA TYR A 135 17.68 -8.74 0.18
C TYR A 135 17.67 -7.64 1.26
N VAL A 136 18.75 -7.49 2.03
CA VAL A 136 18.87 -6.41 3.03
C VAL A 136 18.89 -5.04 2.34
N ASP A 137 19.66 -4.88 1.27
CA ASP A 137 19.73 -3.65 0.47
C ASP A 137 18.36 -3.27 -0.13
N MET A 138 17.59 -4.27 -0.56
CA MET A 138 16.22 -4.09 -1.04
C MET A 138 15.31 -3.54 0.08
N LEU A 139 15.36 -4.13 1.28
CA LEU A 139 14.58 -3.65 2.43
C LEU A 139 14.96 -2.23 2.85
N GLU A 140 16.24 -1.89 2.86
CA GLU A 140 16.71 -0.55 3.17
C GLU A 140 16.27 0.47 2.11
N THR A 141 16.28 0.07 0.84
CA THR A 141 15.79 0.91 -0.26
C THR A 141 14.29 1.18 -0.12
N ASP A 142 13.50 0.15 0.19
CA ASP A 142 12.06 0.29 0.44
C ASP A 142 11.79 1.19 1.66
N LEU A 143 12.54 1.06 2.75
CA LEU A 143 12.44 1.93 3.92
C LEU A 143 12.73 3.39 3.59
N ARG A 144 13.78 3.67 2.80
CA ARG A 144 14.16 5.04 2.39
C ARG A 144 13.15 5.69 1.46
N THR A 145 12.35 4.90 0.76
CA THR A 145 11.38 5.39 -0.25
C THR A 145 9.95 5.50 0.28
N ILE A 146 9.72 5.13 1.54
CA ILE A 146 8.43 5.30 2.21
C ILE A 146 8.06 6.80 2.27
N LYS A 147 6.86 7.14 1.81
CA LYS A 147 6.31 8.50 1.75
C LYS A 147 4.85 8.46 2.12
#